data_AF-A0A6B0X443-F1
#
_entry.id   AF-A0A6B0X443-F1
#
_cell.length_a   1.000
_cell.length_b   1.000
_cell.length_c   1.000
_cell.angle_alpha   90.00
_cell.angle_beta   90.00
_cell.angle_gamma   90.00
#
_symmetry.space_group_name_H-M   'P 1'
#
loop_
_entity.id
_entity.type
_entity.pdbx_description
1 polymer ?
#
loop_
_entity_poly.entity_id
_entity_poly.type
_entity_poly.pdbx_seq_one_letter_code
_entity_poly.pdbx_strand_id
1 'polypeptide(L)' 'MVKIFESFGWAATRQRGSHIILVKENHNATLSVPDHKEVAKGTLRSLIRSAGITAEEFILADK' A
#
# COMPACT_ATOMS: atom_id res chain seq x y z
N MET A 1 3.15 -3.69 5.92
CA MET A 1 2.86 -2.96 4.67
C MET A 1 1.37 -2.94 4.32
N VAL A 2 0.68 -4.06 4.08
CA VAL A 2 -0.78 -4.05 3.83
C VAL A 2 -1.55 -3.30 4.92
N LYS A 3 -1.31 -3.66 6.19
CA LYS A 3 -1.89 -2.99 7.36
C LYS A 3 -1.66 -1.47 7.43
N ILE A 4 -0.54 -1.00 6.88
CA ILE A 4 -0.23 0.43 6.84
C ILE A 4 -1.16 1.11 5.85
N PHE A 5 -1.30 0.58 4.65
CA PHE A 5 -2.27 1.13 3.70
C PHE A 5 -3.70 1.01 4.23
N GLU A 6 -4.04 -0.07 4.95
CA GLU A 6 -5.34 -0.21 5.60
C GLU A 6 -5.63 0.90 6.61
N SER A 7 -4.65 1.34 7.39
CA SER A 7 -4.83 2.48 8.31
C SER A 7 -5.07 3.82 7.59
N PHE A 8 -4.69 3.92 6.31
CA PHE A 8 -5.01 5.06 5.44
C PHE A 8 -6.34 4.89 4.68
N GLY A 9 -7.18 3.93 5.05
CA GLY A 9 -8.51 3.69 4.48
C GLY A 9 -8.50 2.86 3.20
N TRP A 10 -7.41 2.14 2.92
CA TRP A 10 -7.41 1.13 1.87
C TRP A 10 -8.00 -0.17 2.38
N ALA A 11 -8.67 -0.93 1.51
CA ALA A 11 -9.28 -2.21 1.84
C ALA A 11 -8.76 -3.29 0.89
N ALA A 12 -8.30 -4.41 1.45
CA ALA A 12 -7.93 -5.57 0.65
C ALA A 12 -9.18 -6.17 -0.03
N THR A 13 -9.08 -6.42 -1.34
CA THR A 13 -10.21 -6.94 -2.15
C THR A 13 -9.96 -8.34 -2.69
N ARG A 14 -8.72 -8.63 -3.09
CA ARG A 14 -8.32 -9.94 -3.62
C ARG A 14 -6.82 -10.14 -3.52
N GLN A 15 -6.41 -11.40 -3.49
CA GLN A 15 -5.01 -11.80 -3.57
C GLN A 15 -4.76 -12.58 -4.86
N ARG A 16 -3.64 -12.28 -5.53
CA ARG A 16 -3.13 -13.00 -6.71
C ARG A 16 -1.68 -13.35 -6.46
N GLY A 17 -1.44 -14.62 -6.10
CA GLY A 17 -0.11 -15.07 -5.67
C GLY A 17 0.38 -14.29 -4.45
N SER A 18 1.60 -13.77 -4.51
CA SER A 18 2.21 -12.95 -3.46
C SER A 18 1.80 -11.48 -3.50
N HIS A 19 0.76 -11.09 -4.24
CA HIS A 19 0.30 -9.70 -4.30
C HIS A 19 -1.14 -9.58 -3.80
N ILE A 20 -1.38 -8.60 -2.93
CA ILE A 20 -2.70 -8.25 -2.40
C ILE A 20 -3.14 -6.95 -3.07
N ILE A 21 -4.35 -6.95 -3.61
CA ILE A 21 -4.95 -5.81 -4.29
C ILE A 21 -5.79 -5.02 -3.29
N LEU A 22 -5.44 -3.75 -3.09
CA LEU A 22 -6.16 -2.84 -2.21
C LEU A 22 -6.87 -1.76 -3.02
N VAL A 23 -8.07 -1.39 -2.60
CA VAL A 23 -8.86 -0.28 -3.15
C VAL A 23 -9.22 0.70 -2.04
N LYS A 24 -9.55 1.94 -2.40
CA LYS A 24 -10.03 2.95 -1.45
C LYS A 24 -11.24 3.65 -2.06
N GLU A 25 -12.28 3.84 -1.26
CA GLU A 25 -13.47 4.55 -1.71
C GLU A 25 -13.12 5.98 -2.12
N ASN A 26 -13.72 6.48 -3.20
CA ASN A 26 -13.43 7.80 -3.78
C ASN A 26 -11.96 8.00 -4.20
N HIS A 27 -11.22 6.91 -4.44
CA HIS A 27 -9.85 6.95 -4.92
C HIS A 27 -9.71 6.16 -6.24
N ASN A 28 -9.23 6.82 -7.29
CA ASN A 28 -9.17 6.21 -8.63
C ASN A 28 -8.04 5.17 -8.80
N ALA A 29 -7.07 5.13 -7.88
CA ALA A 29 -5.98 4.16 -7.94
C ALA A 29 -6.33 2.85 -7.23
N THR A 30 -5.75 1.76 -7.71
CA THR A 30 -5.72 0.45 -7.05
C THR A 30 -4.26 0.13 -6.70
N LEU A 31 -3.99 -0.33 -5.49
CA LEU A 31 -2.64 -0.72 -5.07
C LEU A 31 -2.45 -2.23 -5.24
N SER A 32 -1.35 -2.62 -5.88
CA SER A 32 -0.88 -4.01 -5.90
C SER A 32 0.30 -4.14 -4.93
N VAL A 33 0.01 -4.54 -3.69
CA VAL A 33 0.98 -4.56 -2.59
C VAL A 33 1.56 -5.97 -2.45
N PRO A 34 2.89 -6.15 -2.50
CA PRO A 34 3.51 -7.44 -2.23
C PRO A 34 3.26 -7.91 -0.80
N ASP A 35 3.00 -9.20 -0.64
CA ASP A 35 2.76 -9.93 0.61
C ASP A 35 4.08 -10.43 1.21
N HIS A 36 5.06 -9.54 1.29
CA HIS A 36 6.33 -9.77 1.97
C HIS A 36 6.91 -8.46 2.49
N LYS A 37 7.78 -8.57 3.52
CA LYS A 37 8.32 -7.40 4.22
C LYS A 37 9.38 -6.66 3.41
N GLU A 38 10.21 -7.38 2.68
CA GLU A 38 11.33 -6.79 1.94
C GLU A 38 10.89 -6.39 0.54
N VAL A 39 10.70 -5.09 0.30
CA VAL A 39 10.29 -4.57 -1.00
C VAL A 39 11.33 -3.61 -1.52
N ALA A 40 11.65 -3.72 -2.81
CA ALA A 40 12.58 -2.81 -3.47
C ALA A 40 12.14 -1.35 -3.25
N LYS A 41 13.11 -0.48 -2.94
CA LYS A 41 12.87 0.95 -2.65
C LYS A 41 12.01 1.65 -3.71
N GLY A 42 12.19 1.32 -4.99
CA GLY A 42 11.40 1.85 -6.10
C GLY A 42 9.93 1.45 -6.03
N THR A 43 9.67 0.18 -5.74
CA THR A 43 8.31 -0.36 -5.57
C THR A 43 7.61 0.29 -4.39
N LEU A 44 8.29 0.42 -3.23
CA LEU A 44 7.72 1.07 -2.07
C LEU A 44 7.38 2.54 -2.34
N ARG A 45 8.29 3.29 -2.98
CA ARG A 45 8.04 4.69 -3.38
C ARG A 45 6.87 4.82 -4.36
N SER A 46 6.73 3.89 -5.31
CA SER A 46 5.61 3.87 -6.25
C SER A 46 4.28 3.64 -5.52
N LEU A 47 4.25 2.73 -4.54
CA LEU A 47 3.07 2.46 -3.73
C LEU A 47 2.69 3.67 -2.87
N ILE A 48 3.65 4.29 -2.19
CA ILE A 48 3.43 5.51 -1.39
C ILE A 48 2.83 6.63 -2.26
N ARG A 49 3.43 6.90 -3.43
CA ARG A 49 2.92 7.88 -4.38
C ARG A 49 1.51 7.56 -4.87
N SER A 50 1.25 6.29 -5.20
CA SER A 50 -0.06 5.84 -5.69
C SER A 50 -1.12 5.88 -4.59
N ALA A 51 -0.71 5.74 -3.33
CA ALA A 51 -1.57 5.83 -2.17
C ALA A 51 -1.90 7.28 -1.76
N GLY A 52 -1.25 8.26 -2.38
CA GLY A 52 -1.46 9.69 -2.09
C GLY A 52 -0.90 10.14 -0.74
N ILE A 53 0.08 9.43 -0.18
CA ILE A 53 0.70 9.74 1.11
C ILE A 53 2.20 10.07 0.93
N THR A 54 2.78 10.70 1.94
CA THR A 54 4.20 11.02 2.03
C THR A 54 5.02 9.85 2.59
N ALA A 55 6.34 9.89 2.40
CA ALA A 55 7.23 8.89 2.98
C ALA A 55 7.24 9.00 4.52
N GLU A 56 7.10 10.21 5.05
CA GLU A 56 7.03 10.50 6.47
C GLU A 56 5.77 9.88 7.11
N GLU A 57 4.59 10.10 6.51
CA GLU A 57 3.34 9.45 6.96
C GLU A 57 3.45 7.94 6.95
N PHE A 58 4.06 7.38 5.90
CA PHE A 58 4.28 5.94 5.81
C PHE A 58 5.18 5.43 6.95
N ILE A 59 6.30 6.09 7.23
CA ILE A 59 7.24 5.71 8.31
C ILE A 59 6.58 5.86 9.69
N LEU A 60 5.76 6.89 9.90
CA LEU A 60 5.02 7.08 11.14
C LEU A 60 4.01 5.96 11.39
N ALA A 61 3.38 5.46 10.34
CA ALA A 61 2.40 4.37 10.41
C ALA A 61 3.02 2.95 10.41
N ASP A 62 4.32 2.82 10.11
CA ASP A 62 5.08 1.56 10.20
C ASP A 62 5.61 1.27 11.62
N LYS A 63 5.44 2.20 12.56
CA LYS A 63 5.81 2.05 13.98
C LYS A 63 4.69 1.42 14.79
#